data_AF-A0A329MUT9-F1
#
_entry.id   AF-A0A329MUT9-F1
#
_cell.length_a   1.000
_cell.length_b   1.000
_cell.length_c   1.000
_cell.angle_alpha   90.00
_cell.angle_beta   90.00
_cell.angle_gamma   90.00
#
_symmetry.space_group_name_H-M   'P 1'
#
loop_
_entity.id
_entity.type
_entity.pdbx_description
1 polymer ?
#
loop_
_entity_poly.entity_id
_entity_poly.type
_entity_poly.pdbx_seq_one_letter_code
_entity_poly.pdbx_strand_id
1 'polypeptide(L)'
;MKSTSYFFGLFTMSIAVSLVGCSSDDNGDGGDNGGGTSGESKYIIAATPQVSEAVADYLLTADDLGQGTITTRGNGVEQDGTWRYYVTHNNMFFSMLYGQGNPGAVTAYELNAEGELEKLTNFQSETVQAFAVVNDDILMIKISRNATEPYAYWYRLDISDKESIGIVDEGVIDTQKLADTENGELAFFSWITQVGNKVYLPYFTMKGCCNDAWGTEYPDEANIAVYSYPEMELEKVIRDDRTSAIGSYFTNGLTVDEKGDAYAFSSATATTGGELSSTKPSAVTRIKNGTTEFDQEYYFDLEEATGGLYITDHVYAGNGKFLGIFGVDKASSSGVKYGVIDAYNKTVTPVSGLPEPDDIEVFTNMNNYVSDGGATVSTGITDKAGASYIYNIDIASATATRGLQVEQGTITTISRLDPAE
;
A
#
# COMPACT_ATOMS: atom_id res chain seq x y z
N MET A 1 30.81 -45.24 29.34
CA MET A 1 30.58 -46.29 30.36
C MET A 1 29.16 -46.12 30.87
N LYS A 2 28.40 -47.22 30.89
CA LYS A 2 27.00 -47.30 31.34
C LYS A 2 26.88 -47.02 32.84
N SER A 3 25.76 -46.43 33.26
CA SER A 3 25.02 -46.72 34.51
C SER A 3 24.09 -45.54 34.83
N THR A 4 22.83 -45.65 35.26
CA THR A 4 21.84 -46.72 35.46
C THR A 4 20.54 -45.98 35.80
N SER A 5 19.39 -46.37 35.25
CA SER A 5 18.05 -45.92 35.66
C SER A 5 17.43 -46.89 36.66
N TYR A 6 16.73 -46.41 37.70
CA TYR A 6 15.66 -47.07 38.48
C TYR A 6 15.03 -45.97 39.38
N PHE A 7 13.75 -45.88 39.74
CA PHE A 7 12.51 -46.55 39.37
C PHE A 7 11.34 -45.72 39.97
N PHE A 8 10.17 -45.92 39.38
CA PHE A 8 8.78 -45.64 39.80
C PHE A 8 8.44 -45.30 41.26
N GLY A 9 7.50 -44.35 41.42
CA GLY A 9 6.69 -44.17 42.62
C GLY A 9 5.51 -43.22 42.38
N LEU A 10 4.37 -43.78 41.94
CA LEU A 10 3.08 -43.11 41.82
C LEU A 10 2.41 -43.00 43.20
N PHE A 11 1.90 -41.83 43.59
CA PHE A 11 0.88 -41.71 44.63
C PHE A 11 -0.13 -40.62 44.22
N THR A 12 -1.30 -41.07 43.80
CA THR A 12 -2.52 -40.27 43.61
C THR A 12 -3.16 -39.97 44.96
N MET A 13 -3.53 -38.71 45.22
CA MET A 13 -4.63 -38.38 46.12
C MET A 13 -5.27 -37.06 45.71
N SER A 14 -6.49 -37.16 45.17
CA SER A 14 -7.42 -36.04 44.96
C SER A 14 -8.00 -35.61 46.30
N ILE A 15 -8.24 -34.30 46.53
CA ILE A 15 -9.40 -33.78 47.29
C ILE A 15 -9.57 -32.27 47.07
N ALA A 16 -10.81 -31.96 46.67
CA ALA A 16 -11.71 -30.82 46.88
C ALA A 16 -11.23 -29.37 47.09
N VAL A 17 -11.95 -28.51 46.37
CA VAL A 17 -12.09 -27.06 46.40
C VAL A 17 -12.46 -26.50 47.79
N SER A 18 -11.88 -25.34 48.13
CA SER A 18 -12.51 -24.36 49.02
C SER A 18 -12.13 -22.94 48.57
N LEU A 19 -13.13 -22.18 48.12
CA LEU A 19 -13.11 -20.73 47.99
C LEU A 19 -13.10 -20.11 49.39
N VAL A 20 -12.09 -19.28 49.69
CA VAL A 20 -12.16 -18.21 50.69
C VAL A 20 -11.25 -17.09 50.19
N GLY A 21 -11.83 -15.92 49.93
CA GLY A 21 -11.11 -14.70 49.63
C GLY A 21 -10.47 -14.07 50.86
N CYS A 22 -9.45 -13.26 50.63
CA CYS A 22 -9.12 -12.11 51.48
C CYS A 22 -8.33 -11.09 50.66
N SER A 23 -8.83 -9.86 50.76
CA SER A 23 -8.23 -8.59 50.36
C SER A 23 -6.81 -8.39 50.88
N SER A 24 -5.98 -7.72 50.09
CA SER A 24 -4.94 -6.81 50.57
C SER A 24 -4.57 -5.87 49.42
N ASP A 25 -4.86 -4.58 49.60
CA ASP A 25 -4.39 -3.49 48.76
C ASP A 25 -2.86 -3.49 48.68
N ASP A 26 -2.31 -3.27 47.48
CA ASP A 26 -0.98 -2.73 47.33
C ASP A 26 -0.93 -1.73 46.18
N ASN A 27 -0.44 -0.52 46.49
CA ASN A 27 -0.30 0.60 45.59
C ASN A 27 0.74 0.30 44.50
N GLY A 28 0.30 0.21 43.25
CA GLY A 28 1.14 0.29 42.07
C GLY A 28 0.61 1.39 41.17
N ASP A 29 1.35 2.49 41.09
CA ASP A 29 1.14 3.59 40.14
C ASP A 29 1.46 3.07 38.73
N GLY A 30 0.44 2.50 38.07
CA GLY A 30 0.45 2.10 36.68
C GLY A 30 -0.34 3.13 35.89
N GLY A 31 0.35 3.84 34.98
CA GLY A 31 -0.29 4.72 34.02
C GLY A 31 -1.34 3.96 33.23
N ASP A 32 -2.58 4.43 33.35
CA ASP A 32 -3.74 4.00 32.58
C ASP A 32 -3.49 4.35 31.10
N ASN A 33 -3.06 3.36 30.33
CA ASN A 33 -2.99 3.42 28.88
C ASN A 33 -4.16 2.59 28.33
N GLY A 34 -5.13 3.30 27.74
CA GLY A 34 -6.07 2.72 26.78
C GLY A 34 -7.17 1.86 27.38
N GLY A 35 -8.09 2.48 28.14
CA GLY A 35 -9.43 1.93 28.30
C GLY A 35 -10.16 1.97 26.96
N GLY A 36 -9.93 0.96 26.11
CA GLY A 36 -10.66 0.78 24.87
C GLY A 36 -12.15 0.59 25.16
N THR A 37 -13.00 1.43 24.58
CA THR A 37 -14.43 1.17 24.52
C THR A 37 -14.62 -0.11 23.70
N SER A 38 -15.05 -1.18 24.36
CA SER A 38 -15.40 -2.45 23.70
C SER A 38 -16.54 -2.19 22.69
N GLY A 39 -16.38 -2.70 21.46
CA GLY A 39 -17.37 -2.56 20.38
C GLY A 39 -17.26 -1.32 19.48
N GLU A 40 -16.16 -0.56 19.53
CA GLU A 40 -15.91 0.56 18.61
C GLU A 40 -14.85 0.22 17.54
N SER A 41 -14.97 0.83 16.35
CA SER A 41 -13.97 0.74 15.27
C SER A 41 -12.58 1.17 15.75
N LYS A 42 -11.54 0.54 15.21
CA LYS A 42 -10.14 0.91 15.49
C LYS A 42 -9.41 1.26 14.22
N TYR A 43 -8.47 2.18 14.36
CA TYR A 43 -7.43 2.40 13.36
C TYR A 43 -6.33 1.37 13.51
N ILE A 44 -5.91 0.80 12.39
CA ILE A 44 -4.80 -0.14 12.30
C ILE A 44 -3.61 0.62 11.71
N ILE A 45 -2.52 0.69 12.46
CA ILE A 45 -1.30 1.38 12.06
C ILE A 45 -0.19 0.35 11.94
N ALA A 46 0.31 0.14 10.72
CA ALA A 46 1.52 -0.65 10.52
C ALA A 46 2.74 0.26 10.70
N ALA A 47 3.68 -0.19 11.52
CA ALA A 47 4.91 0.54 11.78
C ALA A 47 6.14 -0.38 11.74
N THR A 48 7.16 0.03 11.00
CA THR A 48 8.46 -0.64 10.98
C THR A 48 9.36 -0.05 12.06
N PRO A 49 9.90 -0.86 13.01
CA PRO A 49 10.78 -0.35 14.05
C PRO A 49 12.02 0.35 13.49
N GLN A 50 12.46 1.43 14.14
CA GLN A 50 13.63 2.21 13.72
C GLN A 50 14.97 1.71 14.29
N VAL A 51 14.97 0.57 14.98
CA VAL A 51 16.20 -0.03 15.52
C VAL A 51 16.94 -0.83 14.44
N SER A 52 18.27 -0.85 14.51
CA SER A 52 19.16 -1.41 13.47
C SER A 52 19.02 -2.92 13.19
N GLU A 53 18.11 -3.60 13.88
CA GLU A 53 17.79 -5.03 13.73
C GLU A 53 16.27 -5.25 13.56
N ALA A 54 15.54 -4.28 12.99
CA ALA A 54 14.11 -4.44 12.74
C ALA A 54 13.85 -5.65 11.83
N VAL A 55 13.41 -6.76 12.44
CA VAL A 55 13.09 -8.03 11.76
C VAL A 55 11.60 -8.19 11.48
N ALA A 56 10.75 -7.30 12.01
CA ALA A 56 9.30 -7.38 11.91
C ALA A 56 8.65 -5.99 11.87
N ASP A 57 7.59 -5.85 11.08
CA ASP A 57 6.62 -4.77 11.28
C ASP A 57 5.72 -5.06 12.49
N TYR A 58 5.13 -4.02 13.07
CA TYR A 58 4.16 -4.12 14.17
C TYR A 58 2.82 -3.52 13.74
N LEU A 59 1.73 -4.24 14.02
CA LEU A 59 0.37 -3.73 13.84
C LEU A 59 -0.16 -3.18 15.16
N LEU A 60 -0.37 -1.87 15.21
CA LEU A 60 -0.88 -1.15 16.36
C LEU A 60 -2.36 -0.83 16.16
N THR A 61 -3.15 -0.86 17.24
CA THR A 61 -4.54 -0.41 17.24
C THR A 61 -4.66 0.93 17.96
N ALA A 62 -5.44 1.86 17.41
CA ALA A 62 -5.69 3.17 18.00
C ALA A 62 -7.16 3.59 17.85
N ASP A 63 -7.69 4.32 18.84
CA ASP A 63 -9.05 4.87 18.81
C ASP A 63 -9.15 6.17 17.99
N ASP A 64 -8.08 6.94 17.97
CA ASP A 64 -8.06 8.30 17.42
C ASP A 64 -6.73 8.58 16.72
N LEU A 65 -6.79 9.24 15.57
CA LEU A 65 -5.61 9.65 14.79
C LEU A 65 -5.20 11.11 15.02
N GLY A 66 -6.02 11.89 15.74
CA GLY A 66 -5.88 13.32 15.95
C GLY A 66 -5.06 13.71 17.18
N GLN A 67 -4.80 12.79 18.11
CA GLN A 67 -4.02 13.06 19.33
C GLN A 67 -3.48 11.79 19.99
N GLY A 68 -2.63 11.98 21.00
CA GLY A 68 -2.11 10.90 21.83
C GLY A 68 -0.75 10.37 21.37
N THR A 69 -0.35 9.26 21.98
CA THR A 69 0.93 8.59 21.70
C THR A 69 0.73 7.08 21.77
N ILE A 70 1.35 6.36 20.83
CA ILE A 70 1.44 4.91 20.82
C ILE A 70 2.88 4.49 20.51
N THR A 71 3.30 3.32 20.97
CA THR A 71 4.66 2.79 20.75
C THR A 71 4.62 1.39 20.17
N THR A 72 5.63 1.03 19.38
CA THR A 72 5.89 -0.35 18.95
C THR A 72 6.52 -1.21 20.06
N ARG A 73 7.02 -0.59 21.13
CA ARG A 73 7.71 -1.30 22.21
C ARG A 73 6.72 -2.05 23.10
N GLY A 74 6.72 -3.38 23.00
CA GLY A 74 5.89 -4.25 23.84
C GLY A 74 4.39 -4.10 23.59
N ASN A 75 4.01 -3.60 22.41
CA ASN A 75 2.64 -3.33 22.02
C ASN A 75 2.42 -3.64 20.54
N GLY A 76 1.20 -4.05 20.19
CA GLY A 76 0.82 -4.44 18.84
C GLY A 76 1.12 -5.90 18.50
N VAL A 77 0.67 -6.31 17.31
CA VAL A 77 0.88 -7.66 16.76
C VAL A 77 2.13 -7.66 15.90
N GLU A 78 3.18 -8.34 16.40
CA GLU A 78 4.43 -8.55 15.66
C GLU A 78 4.19 -9.40 14.41
N GLN A 79 4.68 -8.93 13.27
CA GLN A 79 4.55 -9.61 11.99
C GLN A 79 5.76 -10.53 11.72
N ASP A 80 5.58 -11.52 10.84
CA ASP A 80 6.68 -12.38 10.38
C ASP A 80 7.46 -11.69 9.24
N GLY A 81 8.47 -10.90 9.59
CA GLY A 81 9.30 -10.17 8.63
C GLY A 81 8.96 -8.68 8.47
N THR A 82 9.91 -7.92 7.93
CA THR A 82 9.71 -6.55 7.41
C THR A 82 9.36 -6.57 5.92
N TRP A 83 9.06 -5.39 5.34
CA TRP A 83 8.68 -5.21 3.93
C TRP A 83 7.34 -5.85 3.60
N ARG A 84 6.33 -5.52 4.40
CA ARG A 84 4.99 -6.05 4.18
C ARG A 84 4.13 -5.05 3.45
N TYR A 85 3.28 -5.58 2.59
CA TYR A 85 2.20 -4.85 1.99
C TYR A 85 0.93 -5.11 2.77
N TYR A 86 0.09 -4.09 2.82
CA TYR A 86 -1.17 -4.15 3.53
C TYR A 86 -2.32 -3.84 2.58
N VAL A 87 -3.46 -4.47 2.79
CA VAL A 87 -4.69 -4.12 2.08
C VAL A 87 -5.88 -4.40 2.98
N THR A 88 -6.88 -3.52 2.95
CA THR A 88 -8.10 -3.65 3.74
C THR A 88 -9.27 -3.78 2.80
N HIS A 89 -10.07 -4.84 2.97
CA HIS A 89 -11.29 -5.06 2.19
C HIS A 89 -12.28 -5.95 2.95
N ASN A 90 -13.58 -5.76 2.75
CA ASN A 90 -14.63 -6.53 3.43
C ASN A 90 -14.42 -6.65 4.96
N ASN A 91 -13.99 -5.54 5.60
CA ASN A 91 -13.65 -5.46 7.02
C ASN A 91 -12.57 -6.45 7.49
N MET A 92 -11.71 -6.90 6.59
CA MET A 92 -10.53 -7.71 6.87
C MET A 92 -9.27 -6.92 6.53
N PHE A 93 -8.23 -7.08 7.35
CA PHE A 93 -6.91 -6.50 7.15
C PHE A 93 -5.92 -7.59 6.73
N PHE A 94 -5.40 -7.48 5.51
CA PHE A 94 -4.43 -8.41 4.96
C PHE A 94 -3.03 -7.85 5.06
N SER A 95 -2.10 -8.70 5.48
CA SER A 95 -0.69 -8.42 5.67
C SER A 95 0.10 -9.43 4.84
N MET A 96 0.82 -8.98 3.82
CA MET A 96 1.49 -9.81 2.83
C MET A 96 2.99 -9.54 2.80
N LEU A 97 3.82 -10.55 3.02
CA LEU A 97 5.28 -10.39 3.01
C LEU A 97 5.84 -10.24 1.60
N TYR A 98 6.64 -9.19 1.36
CA TYR A 98 7.54 -9.12 0.22
C TYR A 98 8.83 -9.90 0.50
N GLY A 99 8.83 -11.20 0.21
CA GLY A 99 9.95 -12.11 0.42
C GLY A 99 11.14 -11.93 -0.53
N GLN A 100 11.26 -10.77 -1.21
CA GLN A 100 12.33 -10.41 -2.14
C GLN A 100 12.63 -11.49 -3.20
N GLY A 101 11.57 -12.14 -3.71
CA GLY A 101 11.64 -13.20 -4.71
C GLY A 101 11.34 -14.60 -4.18
N ASN A 102 11.41 -14.81 -2.85
CA ASN A 102 10.95 -16.03 -2.19
C ASN A 102 9.46 -15.93 -1.83
N PRO A 103 8.71 -17.03 -1.75
CA PRO A 103 7.31 -16.97 -1.32
C PRO A 103 7.19 -16.48 0.13
N GLY A 104 6.16 -15.70 0.42
CA GLY A 104 5.97 -14.99 1.69
C GLY A 104 4.63 -15.29 2.36
N ALA A 105 4.53 -15.00 3.66
CA ALA A 105 3.30 -15.20 4.42
C ALA A 105 2.23 -14.16 4.04
N VAL A 106 1.00 -14.63 3.83
CA VAL A 106 -0.24 -13.85 3.73
C VAL A 106 -1.06 -14.13 4.98
N THR A 107 -1.27 -13.10 5.79
CA THR A 107 -2.02 -13.18 7.04
C THR A 107 -3.23 -12.26 6.94
N ALA A 108 -4.41 -12.76 7.25
CA ALA A 108 -5.62 -11.95 7.34
C ALA A 108 -6.04 -11.80 8.81
N TYR A 109 -6.52 -10.62 9.15
CA TYR A 109 -7.00 -10.27 10.48
C TYR A 109 -8.40 -9.68 10.42
N GLU A 110 -9.19 -9.91 11.47
CA GLU A 110 -10.36 -9.13 11.81
C GLU A 110 -10.15 -8.43 13.17
N LEU A 111 -11.03 -7.48 13.49
CA LEU A 111 -11.03 -6.81 14.80
C LEU A 111 -12.06 -7.50 15.70
N ASN A 112 -11.67 -7.99 16.88
CA ASN A 112 -12.61 -8.61 17.82
C ASN A 112 -13.41 -7.55 18.62
N ALA A 113 -14.36 -8.00 19.45
CA ALA A 113 -15.22 -7.14 20.26
C ALA A 113 -14.45 -6.33 21.33
N GLU A 114 -13.26 -6.79 21.69
CA GLU A 114 -12.32 -6.12 22.60
C GLU A 114 -11.46 -5.06 21.89
N GLY A 115 -11.52 -4.96 20.56
CA GLY A 115 -10.74 -4.02 19.76
C GLY A 115 -9.30 -4.49 19.49
N GLU A 116 -9.06 -5.79 19.57
CA GLU A 116 -7.77 -6.43 19.26
C GLU A 116 -7.83 -7.12 17.89
N LEU A 117 -6.68 -7.22 17.21
CA LEU A 117 -6.58 -7.94 15.94
C LEU A 117 -6.55 -9.44 16.19
N GLU A 118 -7.56 -10.15 15.70
CA GLU A 118 -7.64 -11.61 15.68
C GLU A 118 -7.23 -12.15 14.30
N LYS A 119 -6.40 -13.18 14.29
CA LYS A 119 -5.92 -13.79 13.04
C LYS A 119 -6.98 -14.74 12.48
N LEU A 120 -7.47 -14.45 11.28
CA LEU A 120 -8.38 -15.32 10.53
C LEU A 120 -7.64 -16.48 9.85
N THR A 121 -6.60 -16.15 9.09
CA THR A 121 -5.81 -17.14 8.35
C THR A 121 -4.36 -16.72 8.24
N ASN A 122 -3.49 -17.69 7.98
CA ASN A 122 -2.08 -17.49 7.69
C ASN A 122 -1.57 -18.62 6.78
N PHE A 123 -1.28 -18.28 5.54
CA PHE A 123 -0.76 -19.21 4.54
C PHE A 123 0.39 -18.57 3.75
N GLN A 124 1.02 -19.31 2.86
CA GLN A 124 2.13 -18.82 2.05
C GLN A 124 1.66 -18.60 0.60
N SER A 125 2.04 -17.46 0.02
CA SER A 125 1.84 -17.14 -1.39
C SER A 125 3.16 -16.73 -2.03
N GLU A 126 3.21 -16.68 -3.36
CA GLU A 126 4.33 -16.10 -4.07
C GLU A 126 4.51 -14.61 -3.73
N THR A 127 5.76 -14.15 -3.73
CA THR A 127 6.03 -12.70 -3.61
C THR A 127 5.65 -11.99 -4.90
N VAL A 128 4.90 -10.91 -4.77
CA VAL A 128 4.36 -10.12 -5.88
C VAL A 128 4.86 -8.69 -5.90
N GLN A 129 4.82 -8.07 -7.08
CA GLN A 129 5.22 -6.67 -7.30
C GLN A 129 4.02 -5.74 -7.52
N ALA A 130 2.85 -6.31 -7.78
CA ALA A 130 1.59 -5.57 -7.85
C ALA A 130 0.48 -6.41 -7.22
N PHE A 131 -0.42 -5.75 -6.50
CA PHE A 131 -1.61 -6.37 -5.93
C PHE A 131 -2.72 -5.33 -5.81
N ALA A 132 -3.98 -5.74 -5.94
CA ALA A 132 -5.12 -4.89 -5.64
C ALA A 132 -6.36 -5.74 -5.36
N VAL A 133 -7.31 -5.14 -4.63
CA VAL A 133 -8.68 -5.66 -4.58
C VAL A 133 -9.30 -5.54 -5.96
N VAL A 134 -9.92 -6.63 -6.43
CA VAL A 134 -10.75 -6.67 -7.65
C VAL A 134 -12.01 -7.47 -7.32
N ASN A 135 -13.15 -6.80 -7.23
CA ASN A 135 -14.38 -7.35 -6.65
C ASN A 135 -14.10 -7.93 -5.24
N ASP A 136 -14.45 -9.19 -5.01
CA ASP A 136 -14.22 -9.91 -3.76
C ASP A 136 -12.94 -10.76 -3.79
N ASP A 137 -11.97 -10.40 -4.64
CA ASP A 137 -10.67 -11.04 -4.73
C ASP A 137 -9.53 -10.05 -4.43
N ILE A 138 -8.38 -10.56 -4.02
CA ILE A 138 -7.10 -9.85 -4.17
C ILE A 138 -6.39 -10.47 -5.38
N LEU A 139 -6.26 -9.70 -6.47
CA LEU A 139 -5.43 -10.07 -7.60
C LEU A 139 -3.98 -9.71 -7.28
N MET A 140 -3.08 -10.67 -7.44
CA MET A 140 -1.65 -10.54 -7.13
C MET A 140 -0.82 -10.91 -8.36
N ILE A 141 0.22 -10.13 -8.69
CA ILE A 141 1.07 -10.38 -9.87
C ILE A 141 2.56 -10.36 -9.52
N LYS A 142 3.23 -11.49 -9.79
CA LYS A 142 4.69 -11.64 -9.75
C LYS A 142 5.26 -11.39 -11.14
N ILE A 143 6.15 -10.42 -11.28
CA ILE A 143 6.65 -9.92 -12.57
C ILE A 143 8.15 -10.21 -12.70
N SER A 144 8.54 -10.91 -13.75
CA SER A 144 9.95 -11.11 -14.09
C SER A 144 10.62 -9.82 -14.54
N ARG A 145 11.91 -9.68 -14.18
CA ARG A 145 12.81 -8.59 -14.61
C ARG A 145 13.88 -9.08 -15.58
N ASN A 146 13.66 -10.26 -16.17
CA ASN A 146 14.62 -10.92 -17.03
C ASN A 146 14.00 -11.17 -18.40
N ALA A 147 14.56 -10.55 -19.43
CA ALA A 147 14.13 -10.69 -20.81
C ALA A 147 14.24 -12.12 -21.37
N THR A 148 14.99 -13.03 -20.72
CA THR A 148 15.03 -14.44 -21.11
C THR A 148 13.94 -15.29 -20.46
N GLU A 149 13.27 -14.77 -19.43
CA GLU A 149 12.16 -15.40 -18.71
C GLU A 149 11.00 -14.39 -18.61
N PRO A 150 10.35 -14.04 -19.74
CA PRO A 150 9.51 -12.85 -19.86
C PRO A 150 8.09 -13.08 -19.34
N TYR A 151 7.95 -13.71 -18.19
CA TYR A 151 6.65 -14.10 -17.65
C TYR A 151 6.27 -13.29 -16.42
N ALA A 152 5.03 -12.83 -16.40
CA ALA A 152 4.35 -12.40 -15.19
C ALA A 152 3.31 -13.45 -14.79
N TYR A 153 3.34 -13.88 -13.53
CA TYR A 153 2.41 -14.86 -12.98
C TYR A 153 1.37 -14.12 -12.15
N TRP A 154 0.09 -14.38 -12.39
CA TRP A 154 -1.00 -13.81 -11.62
C TRP A 154 -1.69 -14.88 -10.78
N TYR A 155 -2.22 -14.47 -9.62
CA TYR A 155 -2.94 -15.32 -8.67
C TYR A 155 -4.19 -14.58 -8.20
N ARG A 156 -5.33 -15.28 -8.15
CA ARG A 156 -6.58 -14.75 -7.59
C ARG A 156 -6.80 -15.34 -6.21
N LEU A 157 -6.71 -14.49 -5.19
CA LEU A 157 -7.00 -14.84 -3.80
C LEU A 157 -8.45 -14.47 -3.50
N ASP A 158 -9.31 -15.47 -3.33
CA ASP A 158 -10.71 -15.27 -2.96
C ASP A 158 -10.80 -14.80 -1.51
N ILE A 159 -11.50 -13.69 -1.30
CA ILE A 159 -11.77 -13.07 0.00
C ILE A 159 -13.27 -12.80 0.23
N SER A 160 -14.13 -13.49 -0.53
CA SER A 160 -15.59 -13.37 -0.42
C SER A 160 -16.16 -14.02 0.84
N ASP A 161 -15.49 -15.04 1.38
CA ASP A 161 -15.84 -15.74 2.61
C ASP A 161 -14.61 -15.87 3.52
N LYS A 162 -14.72 -15.29 4.73
CA LYS A 162 -13.64 -15.26 5.72
C LYS A 162 -13.23 -16.66 6.20
N GLU A 163 -14.13 -17.64 6.11
CA GLU A 163 -13.87 -19.03 6.50
C GLU A 163 -13.16 -19.84 5.41
N SER A 164 -13.07 -19.32 4.18
CA SER A 164 -12.49 -20.04 3.03
C SER A 164 -11.54 -19.19 2.18
N ILE A 165 -10.80 -18.28 2.80
CA ILE A 165 -9.78 -17.46 2.12
C ILE A 165 -8.70 -18.36 1.51
N GLY A 166 -8.45 -18.22 0.20
CA GLY A 166 -7.41 -18.99 -0.49
C GLY A 166 -7.26 -18.67 -1.97
N ILE A 167 -6.16 -19.13 -2.56
CA ILE A 167 -5.92 -18.98 -4.01
C ILE A 167 -6.88 -19.91 -4.77
N VAL A 168 -7.70 -19.33 -5.65
CA VAL A 168 -8.71 -20.06 -6.43
C VAL A 168 -8.37 -20.17 -7.91
N ASP A 169 -7.42 -19.37 -8.40
CA ASP A 169 -7.02 -19.35 -9.80
C ASP A 169 -5.61 -18.77 -9.98
N GLU A 170 -4.94 -19.16 -11.06
CA GLU A 170 -3.61 -18.66 -11.42
C GLU A 170 -3.36 -18.73 -12.92
N GLY A 171 -2.42 -17.91 -13.40
CA GLY A 171 -2.03 -17.95 -14.81
C GLY A 171 -0.78 -17.16 -15.11
N VAL A 172 -0.49 -17.03 -16.41
CA VAL A 172 0.75 -16.43 -16.90
C VAL A 172 0.48 -15.45 -18.04
N ILE A 173 1.21 -14.33 -18.04
CA ILE A 173 1.25 -13.32 -19.09
C ILE A 173 2.67 -13.29 -19.65
N ASP A 174 2.81 -13.42 -20.97
CA ASP A 174 4.06 -13.16 -21.70
C ASP A 174 4.23 -11.65 -21.86
N THR A 175 5.16 -11.07 -21.09
CA THR A 175 5.34 -9.62 -21.00
C THR A 175 6.11 -9.04 -22.18
N GLN A 176 6.93 -9.82 -22.89
CA GLN A 176 7.53 -9.38 -24.15
C GLN A 176 6.49 -9.31 -25.26
N LYS A 177 5.66 -10.35 -25.36
CA LYS A 177 4.56 -10.37 -26.32
C LYS A 177 3.54 -9.26 -26.02
N LEU A 178 3.29 -8.96 -24.76
CA LEU A 178 2.40 -7.86 -24.37
C LEU A 178 2.97 -6.49 -24.74
N ALA A 179 4.27 -6.27 -24.47
CA ALA A 179 4.94 -5.02 -24.82
C ALA A 179 4.94 -4.78 -26.34
N ASP A 180 5.15 -5.84 -27.12
CA ASP A 180 5.19 -5.83 -28.59
C ASP A 180 6.21 -4.80 -29.15
N THR A 181 7.38 -4.75 -28.52
CA THR A 181 8.48 -3.85 -28.88
C THR A 181 9.48 -4.52 -29.81
N GLU A 182 10.07 -3.77 -30.75
CA GLU A 182 11.01 -4.34 -31.75
C GLU A 182 12.31 -4.88 -31.12
N ASN A 183 12.70 -4.32 -29.98
CA ASN A 183 13.93 -4.65 -29.26
C ASN A 183 13.72 -5.68 -28.12
N GLY A 184 12.49 -6.17 -27.93
CA GLY A 184 12.18 -7.22 -26.95
C GLY A 184 12.14 -6.78 -25.49
N GLU A 185 11.81 -5.50 -25.23
CA GLU A 185 11.56 -5.01 -23.88
C GLU A 185 10.33 -5.67 -23.25
N LEU A 186 10.35 -5.79 -21.91
CA LEU A 186 9.29 -6.37 -21.10
C LEU A 186 8.24 -5.32 -20.75
N ALA A 187 6.95 -5.69 -20.78
CA ALA A 187 5.89 -4.93 -20.11
C ALA A 187 5.97 -5.19 -18.59
N PHE A 188 6.53 -4.24 -17.83
CA PHE A 188 6.56 -4.29 -16.38
C PHE A 188 5.38 -3.53 -15.80
N PHE A 189 4.42 -4.23 -15.20
CA PHE A 189 3.23 -3.60 -14.62
C PHE A 189 3.61 -2.70 -13.44
N SER A 190 3.13 -1.46 -13.45
CA SER A 190 3.30 -0.53 -12.33
C SER A 190 2.33 -0.85 -11.20
N TRP A 191 1.07 -1.21 -11.53
CA TRP A 191 0.05 -1.59 -10.56
C TRP A 191 -1.14 -2.35 -11.18
N ILE A 192 -2.19 -2.59 -10.39
CA ILE A 192 -3.46 -3.21 -10.78
C ILE A 192 -4.60 -2.25 -10.44
N THR A 193 -5.56 -2.05 -11.33
CA THR A 193 -6.74 -1.22 -11.05
C THR A 193 -7.98 -1.87 -11.63
N GLN A 194 -9.00 -2.05 -10.80
CA GLN A 194 -10.33 -2.39 -11.29
C GLN A 194 -10.97 -1.15 -11.92
N VAL A 195 -11.43 -1.28 -13.17
CA VAL A 195 -12.20 -0.24 -13.86
C VAL A 195 -13.49 -0.87 -14.37
N GLY A 196 -14.61 -0.53 -13.73
CA GLY A 196 -15.89 -1.21 -13.96
C GLY A 196 -15.77 -2.70 -13.61
N ASN A 197 -16.03 -3.58 -14.59
CA ASN A 197 -15.93 -5.03 -14.43
C ASN A 197 -14.63 -5.63 -15.02
N LYS A 198 -13.62 -4.78 -15.28
CA LYS A 198 -12.37 -5.17 -15.93
C LYS A 198 -11.17 -4.85 -15.06
N VAL A 199 -10.06 -5.49 -15.38
CA VAL A 199 -8.76 -5.19 -14.78
C VAL A 199 -7.92 -4.42 -15.78
N TYR A 200 -7.44 -3.25 -15.34
CA TYR A 200 -6.51 -2.42 -16.07
C TYR A 200 -5.14 -2.59 -15.41
N LEU A 201 -4.15 -2.96 -16.21
CA LEU A 201 -2.77 -3.16 -15.79
C LEU A 201 -1.88 -2.14 -16.52
N PRO A 202 -1.66 -0.94 -15.94
CA PRO A 202 -0.70 0.00 -16.47
C PRO A 202 0.71 -0.62 -16.43
N TYR A 203 1.49 -0.39 -17.48
CA TYR A 203 2.86 -0.88 -17.55
C TYR A 203 3.79 0.12 -18.22
N PHE A 204 5.06 -0.01 -17.87
CA PHE A 204 6.17 0.62 -18.57
C PHE A 204 7.04 -0.46 -19.20
N THR A 205 7.66 -0.13 -20.32
CA THR A 205 8.62 -1.01 -20.96
C THR A 205 9.96 -0.95 -20.23
N MET A 206 10.68 -2.07 -20.20
CA MET A 206 12.05 -2.12 -19.68
C MET A 206 12.88 -3.19 -20.37
N LYS A 207 14.20 -2.98 -20.46
CA LYS A 207 15.13 -3.91 -21.12
C LYS A 207 15.23 -5.27 -20.45
N GLY A 208 15.10 -5.34 -19.12
CA GLY A 208 15.22 -6.61 -18.38
C GLY A 208 16.55 -7.36 -18.61
N CYS A 209 17.62 -6.66 -19.02
CA CYS A 209 18.92 -7.25 -19.34
C CYS A 209 20.11 -6.28 -19.19
N CYS A 210 21.30 -6.75 -19.61
CA CYS A 210 22.31 -5.91 -20.26
C CYS A 210 22.82 -4.66 -19.50
N ASN A 211 23.05 -4.76 -18.18
CA ASN A 211 23.48 -3.67 -17.28
C ASN A 211 22.56 -2.42 -17.23
N ASP A 212 21.39 -2.48 -17.88
CA ASP A 212 20.40 -1.40 -17.96
C ASP A 212 18.99 -1.97 -17.81
N ALA A 213 18.82 -2.91 -16.87
CA ALA A 213 17.61 -3.73 -16.79
C ALA A 213 16.33 -2.92 -16.56
N TRP A 214 16.43 -1.77 -15.89
CA TRP A 214 15.33 -0.84 -15.63
C TRP A 214 15.21 0.28 -16.66
N GLY A 215 16.18 0.41 -17.57
CA GLY A 215 16.13 1.38 -18.64
C GLY A 215 15.17 0.95 -19.75
N THR A 216 14.72 1.91 -20.55
CA THR A 216 13.85 1.70 -21.70
C THR A 216 14.28 2.55 -22.89
N GLU A 217 14.00 2.10 -24.11
CA GLU A 217 14.07 2.89 -25.34
C GLU A 217 12.73 3.56 -25.70
N TYR A 218 11.68 3.34 -24.90
CA TYR A 218 10.35 3.93 -25.06
C TYR A 218 9.95 4.74 -23.81
N PRO A 219 10.66 5.85 -23.49
CA PRO A 219 10.42 6.59 -22.26
C PRO A 219 9.17 7.47 -22.29
N ASP A 220 8.57 7.68 -23.46
CA ASP A 220 7.50 8.64 -23.71
C ASP A 220 6.20 7.93 -24.18
N GLU A 221 5.87 6.81 -23.54
CA GLU A 221 4.63 6.07 -23.77
C GLU A 221 3.89 5.74 -22.47
N ALA A 222 2.58 5.94 -22.49
CA ALA A 222 1.65 5.47 -21.50
C ALA A 222 0.94 4.23 -22.06
N ASN A 223 1.15 3.07 -21.44
CA ASN A 223 0.50 1.83 -21.83
C ASN A 223 -0.35 1.25 -20.70
N ILE A 224 -1.55 0.77 -21.03
CA ILE A 224 -2.42 0.06 -20.09
C ILE A 224 -3.03 -1.15 -20.80
N ALA A 225 -2.76 -2.34 -20.27
CA ALA A 225 -3.37 -3.57 -20.75
C ALA A 225 -4.73 -3.79 -20.06
N VAL A 226 -5.78 -4.04 -20.84
CA VAL A 226 -7.15 -4.23 -20.38
C VAL A 226 -7.51 -5.70 -20.49
N TYR A 227 -7.84 -6.30 -19.35
CA TYR A 227 -8.20 -7.71 -19.20
C TYR A 227 -9.66 -7.87 -18.78
N SER A 228 -10.31 -8.91 -19.29
CA SER A 228 -11.56 -9.41 -18.70
C SER A 228 -11.31 -9.92 -17.28
N TYR A 229 -12.36 -9.96 -16.46
CA TYR A 229 -12.30 -10.51 -15.12
C TYR A 229 -13.59 -11.29 -14.82
N PRO A 230 -13.52 -12.51 -14.25
CA PRO A 230 -12.34 -13.15 -13.64
C PRO A 230 -11.42 -13.94 -14.60
N GLU A 231 -11.73 -14.05 -15.89
CA GLU A 231 -11.03 -14.94 -16.83
C GLU A 231 -9.60 -14.50 -17.19
N MET A 232 -9.23 -13.24 -16.90
CA MET A 232 -7.90 -12.68 -17.18
C MET A 232 -7.48 -12.83 -18.65
N GLU A 233 -8.42 -12.66 -19.58
CA GLU A 233 -8.14 -12.65 -21.02
C GLU A 233 -7.81 -11.23 -21.48
N LEU A 234 -6.67 -11.05 -22.17
CA LEU A 234 -6.29 -9.75 -22.75
C LEU A 234 -7.30 -9.36 -23.83
N GLU A 235 -8.01 -8.26 -23.62
CA GLU A 235 -8.94 -7.74 -24.60
C GLU A 235 -8.25 -6.73 -25.53
N LYS A 236 -7.43 -5.83 -24.97
CA LYS A 236 -6.72 -4.78 -25.71
C LYS A 236 -5.63 -4.12 -24.86
N VAL A 237 -4.74 -3.41 -25.53
CA VAL A 237 -3.82 -2.46 -24.90
C VAL A 237 -4.17 -1.06 -25.39
N ILE A 238 -4.40 -0.13 -24.46
CA ILE A 238 -4.62 1.29 -24.75
C ILE A 238 -3.31 2.05 -24.59
N ARG A 239 -3.08 3.02 -25.47
CA ARG A 239 -1.82 3.75 -25.56
C ARG A 239 -2.04 5.26 -25.70
N ASP A 240 -1.10 6.03 -25.18
CA ASP A 240 -1.02 7.48 -25.34
C ASP A 240 0.47 7.89 -25.30
N ASP A 241 0.83 8.96 -26.00
CA ASP A 241 2.20 9.49 -26.10
C ASP A 241 2.31 10.93 -25.56
N ARG A 242 1.23 11.45 -24.97
CA ARG A 242 1.22 12.78 -24.33
C ARG A 242 1.94 12.77 -22.97
N THR A 243 2.08 11.60 -22.34
CA THR A 243 2.79 11.40 -21.07
C THR A 243 3.82 10.29 -21.18
N SER A 244 4.61 10.10 -20.13
CA SER A 244 5.42 8.89 -19.93
C SER A 244 4.57 7.79 -19.29
N ALA A 245 5.23 6.76 -18.77
CA ALA A 245 4.66 5.64 -18.03
C ALA A 245 3.60 6.09 -17.00
N ILE A 246 2.51 5.32 -16.92
CA ILE A 246 1.49 5.50 -15.90
C ILE A 246 1.90 4.74 -14.64
N GLY A 247 2.18 5.49 -13.58
CA GLY A 247 2.79 4.97 -12.36
C GLY A 247 4.27 4.61 -12.54
N SER A 248 4.82 3.95 -11.54
CA SER A 248 6.21 3.49 -11.51
C SER A 248 6.32 2.19 -10.71
N TYR A 249 7.54 1.67 -10.56
CA TYR A 249 7.78 0.50 -9.71
C TYR A 249 7.24 0.72 -8.29
N PHE A 250 6.28 -0.11 -7.86
CA PHE A 250 5.55 0.01 -6.58
C PHE A 250 4.72 1.29 -6.39
N THR A 251 4.29 1.94 -7.47
CA THR A 251 3.45 3.14 -7.40
C THR A 251 2.26 2.98 -8.32
N ASN A 252 1.06 3.09 -7.75
CA ASN A 252 -0.16 3.08 -8.54
C ASN A 252 -0.29 4.37 -9.35
N GLY A 253 -0.29 4.25 -10.67
CA GLY A 253 -0.54 5.38 -11.57
C GLY A 253 -1.99 5.57 -11.99
N LEU A 254 -2.89 4.62 -11.71
CA LEU A 254 -4.25 4.65 -12.23
C LEU A 254 -5.26 4.59 -11.08
N THR A 255 -6.18 5.54 -11.01
CA THR A 255 -7.18 5.57 -9.94
C THR A 255 -8.53 6.02 -10.46
N VAL A 256 -9.57 5.31 -10.05
CA VAL A 256 -10.95 5.53 -10.48
C VAL A 256 -11.65 6.47 -9.51
N ASP A 257 -12.38 7.44 -10.04
CA ASP A 257 -13.20 8.36 -9.25
C ASP A 257 -14.63 7.81 -9.00
N GLU A 258 -15.45 8.53 -8.22
CA GLU A 258 -16.83 8.09 -7.96
C GLU A 258 -17.74 8.06 -9.21
N LYS A 259 -17.31 8.66 -10.33
CA LYS A 259 -18.04 8.64 -11.60
C LYS A 259 -17.62 7.47 -12.50
N GLY A 260 -16.60 6.71 -12.08
CA GLY A 260 -16.00 5.63 -12.87
C GLY A 260 -15.00 6.12 -13.92
N ASP A 261 -14.63 7.41 -13.93
CA ASP A 261 -13.54 7.91 -14.76
C ASP A 261 -12.21 7.48 -14.11
N ALA A 262 -11.28 6.96 -14.91
CA ALA A 262 -9.94 6.61 -14.44
C ALA A 262 -8.94 7.73 -14.76
N TYR A 263 -8.22 8.22 -13.75
CA TYR A 263 -7.17 9.22 -13.88
C TYR A 263 -5.81 8.55 -13.85
N ALA A 264 -5.02 8.79 -14.90
CA ALA A 264 -3.74 8.15 -15.15
C ALA A 264 -2.60 9.16 -14.91
N PHE A 265 -1.90 9.00 -13.80
CA PHE A 265 -0.80 9.82 -13.32
C PHE A 265 0.53 9.29 -13.84
N SER A 266 1.33 10.20 -14.39
CA SER A 266 2.69 9.94 -14.84
C SER A 266 3.68 10.83 -14.10
N SER A 267 4.70 10.20 -13.51
CA SER A 267 5.85 10.90 -12.90
C SER A 267 6.85 11.39 -13.96
N ALA A 268 6.83 10.80 -15.15
CA ALA A 268 7.80 11.03 -16.22
C ALA A 268 9.26 10.89 -15.78
N THR A 269 9.55 9.76 -15.12
CA THR A 269 10.86 9.39 -14.54
C THR A 269 11.52 8.21 -15.26
N ALA A 270 11.09 7.89 -16.48
CA ALA A 270 11.72 6.83 -17.27
C ALA A 270 13.22 7.13 -17.50
N THR A 271 14.04 6.08 -17.52
CA THR A 271 15.50 6.20 -17.66
C THR A 271 16.04 5.36 -18.82
N THR A 272 17.22 5.73 -19.31
CA THR A 272 18.00 4.93 -20.25
C THR A 272 19.48 5.06 -19.86
N GLY A 273 20.15 3.95 -19.56
CA GLY A 273 21.54 3.99 -19.10
C GLY A 273 21.72 4.69 -17.75
N GLY A 274 20.70 4.68 -16.89
CA GLY A 274 20.70 5.33 -15.58
C GLY A 274 20.39 6.83 -15.60
N GLU A 275 20.19 7.43 -16.77
CA GLU A 275 19.85 8.85 -16.92
C GLU A 275 18.37 9.02 -17.29
N LEU A 276 17.74 10.10 -16.82
CA LEU A 276 16.36 10.42 -17.21
C LEU A 276 16.27 10.59 -18.73
N SER A 277 15.33 9.88 -19.36
CA SER A 277 15.18 9.83 -20.81
C SER A 277 13.82 10.28 -21.31
N SER A 278 12.81 10.42 -20.44
CA SER A 278 11.52 10.98 -20.84
C SER A 278 11.63 12.47 -21.15
N THR A 279 10.95 12.90 -22.21
CA THR A 279 10.83 14.32 -22.59
C THR A 279 9.52 14.94 -22.11
N LYS A 280 8.65 14.17 -21.44
CA LYS A 280 7.33 14.59 -21.00
C LYS A 280 7.38 15.19 -19.59
N PRO A 281 6.47 16.14 -19.28
CA PRO A 281 6.28 16.58 -17.91
C PRO A 281 5.51 15.51 -17.12
N SER A 282 5.56 15.62 -15.80
CA SER A 282 4.62 14.93 -14.93
C SER A 282 3.22 15.48 -15.17
N ALA A 283 2.28 14.57 -15.44
CA ALA A 283 0.95 14.95 -15.91
C ALA A 283 -0.08 13.88 -15.59
N VAL A 284 -1.35 14.27 -15.73
CA VAL A 284 -2.52 13.41 -15.58
C VAL A 284 -3.31 13.37 -16.90
N THR A 285 -3.55 12.17 -17.40
CA THR A 285 -4.54 11.91 -18.46
C THR A 285 -5.75 11.19 -17.87
N ARG A 286 -6.81 10.98 -18.67
CA ARG A 286 -8.06 10.37 -18.20
C ARG A 286 -8.56 9.33 -19.19
N ILE A 287 -9.24 8.32 -18.68
CA ILE A 287 -10.10 7.41 -19.43
C ILE A 287 -11.52 7.60 -18.89
N LYS A 288 -12.46 7.98 -19.76
CA LYS A 288 -13.86 8.21 -19.37
C LYS A 288 -14.54 6.88 -19.03
N ASN A 289 -15.43 6.90 -18.04
CA ASN A 289 -16.27 5.75 -17.72
C ASN A 289 -16.96 5.20 -18.98
N GLY A 290 -17.02 3.88 -19.11
CA GLY A 290 -17.62 3.19 -20.26
C GLY A 290 -16.79 3.25 -21.54
N THR A 291 -15.58 3.81 -21.51
CA THR A 291 -14.65 3.83 -22.65
C THR A 291 -13.40 3.01 -22.36
N THR A 292 -12.71 2.62 -23.43
CA THR A 292 -11.42 1.93 -23.36
C THR A 292 -10.40 2.69 -24.20
N GLU A 293 -10.39 4.01 -24.14
CA GLU A 293 -9.43 4.86 -24.84
C GLU A 293 -9.09 6.06 -23.96
N PHE A 294 -7.87 6.59 -24.10
CA PHE A 294 -7.51 7.83 -23.44
C PHE A 294 -8.34 8.99 -24.00
N ASP A 295 -8.91 9.78 -23.10
CA ASP A 295 -9.66 10.98 -23.41
C ASP A 295 -8.72 12.06 -23.95
N GLN A 296 -8.81 12.29 -25.25
CA GLN A 296 -7.96 13.25 -25.94
C GLN A 296 -8.26 14.72 -25.54
N GLU A 297 -9.43 14.98 -24.94
CA GLU A 297 -9.81 16.31 -24.46
C GLU A 297 -9.28 16.62 -23.04
N TYR A 298 -8.81 15.60 -22.32
CA TYR A 298 -8.30 15.75 -20.97
C TYR A 298 -6.78 15.54 -20.93
N TYR A 299 -6.09 16.57 -20.47
CA TYR A 299 -4.66 16.58 -20.15
C TYR A 299 -4.47 17.62 -19.05
N PHE A 300 -3.71 17.27 -18.02
CA PHE A 300 -3.39 18.16 -16.90
C PHE A 300 -1.90 18.07 -16.57
N ASP A 301 -1.16 19.12 -16.88
CA ASP A 301 0.27 19.24 -16.59
C ASP A 301 0.47 19.62 -15.12
N LEU A 302 1.04 18.71 -14.34
CA LEU A 302 1.26 18.93 -12.91
C LEU A 302 2.50 19.80 -12.66
N GLU A 303 3.53 19.69 -13.50
CA GLU A 303 4.71 20.53 -13.39
C GLU A 303 4.38 21.99 -13.66
N GLU A 304 3.58 22.28 -14.69
CA GLU A 304 3.10 23.64 -14.95
C GLU A 304 2.28 24.17 -13.76
N ALA A 305 1.35 23.37 -13.24
CA ALA A 305 0.45 23.79 -12.16
C ALA A 305 1.14 23.99 -10.80
N THR A 306 2.29 23.36 -10.59
CA THR A 306 3.06 23.42 -9.33
C THR A 306 4.31 24.29 -9.40
N GLY A 307 4.68 24.74 -10.61
CA GLY A 307 5.94 25.46 -10.84
C GLY A 307 7.16 24.53 -10.87
N GLY A 308 6.99 23.28 -11.28
CA GLY A 308 8.07 22.32 -11.57
C GLY A 308 8.15 21.11 -10.63
N LEU A 309 7.13 20.85 -9.81
CA LEU A 309 7.08 19.62 -9.00
C LEU A 309 6.52 18.47 -9.83
N TYR A 310 7.06 17.27 -9.61
CA TYR A 310 6.55 16.05 -10.24
C TYR A 310 5.83 15.17 -9.22
N ILE A 311 4.81 14.43 -9.67
CA ILE A 311 4.08 13.50 -8.80
C ILE A 311 4.93 12.26 -8.52
N THR A 312 4.99 11.84 -7.26
CA THR A 312 5.62 10.57 -6.84
C THR A 312 4.60 9.52 -6.43
N ASP A 313 3.46 9.95 -5.89
CA ASP A 313 2.35 9.07 -5.50
C ASP A 313 1.07 9.91 -5.26
N HIS A 314 -0.09 9.26 -5.13
CA HIS A 314 -1.35 9.93 -4.82
C HIS A 314 -2.37 9.03 -4.12
N VAL A 315 -3.29 9.68 -3.41
CA VAL A 315 -4.42 9.02 -2.72
C VAL A 315 -5.71 9.72 -3.13
N TYR A 316 -6.71 8.96 -3.56
CA TYR A 316 -8.01 9.53 -3.91
C TYR A 316 -8.83 9.89 -2.69
N ALA A 317 -9.34 11.13 -2.64
CA ALA A 317 -10.12 11.66 -1.54
C ALA A 317 -11.57 12.01 -1.93
N GLY A 318 -12.04 11.63 -3.12
CA GLY A 318 -13.41 11.90 -3.55
C GLY A 318 -13.61 13.26 -4.24
N ASN A 319 -14.71 13.40 -4.98
CA ASN A 319 -15.09 14.63 -5.70
C ASN A 319 -14.01 15.14 -6.66
N GLY A 320 -13.32 14.21 -7.33
CA GLY A 320 -12.21 14.50 -8.24
C GLY A 320 -10.95 15.03 -7.55
N LYS A 321 -10.84 14.90 -6.22
CA LYS A 321 -9.70 15.39 -5.44
C LYS A 321 -8.79 14.25 -5.00
N PHE A 322 -7.49 14.52 -5.06
CA PHE A 322 -6.45 13.61 -4.64
C PHE A 322 -5.49 14.34 -3.70
N LEU A 323 -4.99 13.64 -2.69
CA LEU A 323 -3.77 14.07 -2.00
C LEU A 323 -2.58 13.53 -2.80
N GLY A 324 -1.83 14.41 -3.46
CA GLY A 324 -0.62 14.08 -4.19
C GLY A 324 0.63 14.27 -3.35
N ILE A 325 1.60 13.38 -3.51
CA ILE A 325 2.96 13.48 -2.98
C ILE A 325 3.86 13.95 -4.12
N PHE A 326 4.62 15.01 -3.88
CA PHE A 326 5.40 15.69 -4.90
C PHE A 326 6.89 15.71 -4.57
N GLY A 327 7.71 15.39 -5.57
CA GLY A 327 9.16 15.56 -5.52
C GLY A 327 9.62 16.85 -6.19
N VAL A 328 10.85 17.27 -5.86
CA VAL A 328 11.51 18.48 -6.43
C VAL A 328 12.62 18.13 -7.43
N ASP A 329 13.10 16.89 -7.42
CA ASP A 329 14.11 16.36 -8.33
C ASP A 329 13.72 14.96 -8.78
N LYS A 330 13.50 14.77 -10.09
CA LYS A 330 13.12 13.48 -10.68
C LYS A 330 14.20 12.41 -10.51
N ALA A 331 15.45 12.79 -10.24
CA ALA A 331 16.53 11.84 -9.98
C ALA A 331 16.50 11.25 -8.55
N SER A 332 15.80 11.87 -7.59
CA SER A 332 15.80 11.42 -6.19
C SER A 332 14.68 10.42 -5.85
N SER A 333 13.72 10.21 -6.77
CA SER A 333 12.51 9.39 -6.59
C SER A 333 11.75 9.60 -5.27
N SER A 334 11.95 10.74 -4.60
CA SER A 334 11.47 10.98 -3.23
C SER A 334 10.46 12.12 -3.20
N GLY A 335 9.28 11.82 -2.68
CA GLY A 335 8.27 12.82 -2.37
C GLY A 335 8.69 13.63 -1.14
N VAL A 336 8.58 14.96 -1.22
CA VAL A 336 8.95 15.88 -0.12
C VAL A 336 7.88 16.90 0.22
N LYS A 337 6.77 16.94 -0.54
CA LYS A 337 5.69 17.90 -0.38
C LYS A 337 4.34 17.24 -0.62
N TYR A 338 3.30 17.72 0.05
CA TYR A 338 1.92 17.38 -0.25
C TYR A 338 1.21 18.50 -1.01
N GLY A 339 0.30 18.12 -1.91
CA GLY A 339 -0.63 19.03 -2.59
C GLY A 339 -1.98 18.37 -2.84
N VAL A 340 -3.06 19.12 -2.67
CA VAL A 340 -4.40 18.68 -3.08
C VAL A 340 -4.56 18.94 -4.57
N ILE A 341 -4.68 17.86 -5.34
CA ILE A 341 -4.92 17.88 -6.78
C ILE A 341 -6.42 17.87 -7.00
N ASP A 342 -6.97 18.86 -7.69
CA ASP A 342 -8.35 18.84 -8.19
C ASP A 342 -8.29 18.51 -9.69
N ALA A 343 -8.59 17.26 -10.03
CA ALA A 343 -8.54 16.76 -11.40
C ALA A 343 -9.64 17.37 -12.28
N TYR A 344 -10.80 17.71 -11.71
CA TYR A 344 -11.89 18.31 -12.47
C TYR A 344 -11.58 19.74 -12.89
N ASN A 345 -10.96 20.51 -11.99
CA ASN A 345 -10.61 21.90 -12.22
C ASN A 345 -9.16 22.11 -12.71
N LYS A 346 -8.35 21.04 -12.74
CA LYS A 346 -6.93 21.05 -13.14
C LYS A 346 -6.10 22.05 -12.34
N THR A 347 -6.20 21.95 -11.02
CA THR A 347 -5.44 22.79 -10.08
C THR A 347 -4.74 21.97 -9.01
N VAL A 348 -3.63 22.48 -8.49
CA VAL A 348 -2.95 21.92 -7.32
C VAL A 348 -2.88 22.97 -6.22
N THR A 349 -3.36 22.63 -5.03
CA THR A 349 -3.28 23.49 -3.83
C THR A 349 -2.25 22.92 -2.87
N PRO A 350 -1.13 23.62 -2.60
CA PRO A 350 -0.12 23.15 -1.64
C PRO A 350 -0.73 22.95 -0.25
N VAL A 351 -0.36 21.86 0.42
CA VAL A 351 -0.82 21.61 1.79
C VAL A 351 0.03 22.41 2.78
N SER A 352 -0.64 23.12 3.69
CA SER A 352 -0.01 23.87 4.79
C SER A 352 -0.09 23.11 6.13
N GLY A 353 0.62 23.55 7.17
CA GLY A 353 0.56 22.93 8.51
C GLY A 353 1.43 21.67 8.69
N LEU A 354 2.31 21.39 7.71
CA LEU A 354 3.29 20.31 7.74
C LEU A 354 4.65 20.80 8.31
N PRO A 355 5.55 19.90 8.74
CA PRO A 355 6.94 20.24 9.03
C PRO A 355 7.64 20.83 7.80
N GLU A 356 8.76 21.51 8.03
CA GLU A 356 9.62 21.96 6.93
C GLU A 356 10.14 20.74 6.13
N PRO A 357 10.15 20.78 4.79
CA PRO A 357 10.58 19.64 3.97
C PRO A 357 11.98 19.11 4.32
N ASP A 358 12.89 19.99 4.74
CA ASP A 358 14.25 19.62 5.12
C ASP A 358 14.33 18.81 6.42
N ASP A 359 13.27 18.80 7.23
CA ASP A 359 13.18 18.02 8.47
C ASP A 359 12.54 16.64 8.27
N ILE A 360 11.96 16.37 7.10
CA ILE A 360 11.23 15.13 6.80
C ILE A 360 12.19 14.08 6.24
N GLU A 361 12.12 12.87 6.79
CA GLU A 361 12.85 11.70 6.29
C GLU A 361 11.96 10.84 5.39
N VAL A 362 10.74 10.54 5.83
CA VAL A 362 9.80 9.66 5.10
C VAL A 362 8.39 10.21 5.14
N PHE A 363 7.73 10.19 3.99
CA PHE A 363 6.29 10.21 3.86
C PHE A 363 5.78 8.79 3.70
N THR A 364 4.69 8.43 4.39
CA THR A 364 4.02 7.16 4.13
C THR A 364 3.46 7.16 2.69
N ASN A 365 4.05 6.34 1.83
CA ASN A 365 3.82 6.31 0.38
C ASN A 365 2.97 5.10 -0.09
N MET A 366 2.19 4.49 0.82
CA MET A 366 1.22 3.44 0.51
C MET A 366 0.12 3.43 1.59
N ASN A 367 -1.13 3.15 1.19
CA ASN A 367 -2.26 2.93 2.10
C ASN A 367 -2.41 3.99 3.21
N ASN A 368 -2.56 5.25 2.81
CA ASN A 368 -3.05 6.29 3.70
C ASN A 368 -4.55 6.10 3.94
N TYR A 369 -5.03 6.50 5.12
CA TYR A 369 -6.45 6.38 5.44
C TYR A 369 -7.22 7.58 4.91
N VAL A 370 -8.33 7.31 4.22
CA VAL A 370 -9.28 8.32 3.76
C VAL A 370 -10.53 8.19 4.60
N SER A 371 -10.94 9.26 5.29
CA SER A 371 -12.15 9.26 6.11
C SER A 371 -13.38 8.95 5.27
N ASP A 372 -14.44 8.40 5.88
CA ASP A 372 -15.74 8.22 5.23
C ASP A 372 -16.19 9.53 4.53
N GLY A 373 -16.46 9.44 3.22
CA GLY A 373 -16.84 10.60 2.38
C GLY A 373 -15.69 11.50 1.92
N GLY A 374 -14.43 11.22 2.28
CA GLY A 374 -13.25 11.81 1.65
C GLY A 374 -12.84 13.21 2.13
N ALA A 375 -13.38 13.70 3.24
CA ALA A 375 -13.05 15.03 3.76
C ALA A 375 -11.60 15.14 4.27
N THR A 376 -11.08 14.07 4.87
CA THR A 376 -9.77 14.03 5.51
C THR A 376 -8.95 12.86 4.99
N VAL A 377 -7.67 13.10 4.71
CA VAL A 377 -6.67 12.06 4.48
C VAL A 377 -5.67 12.04 5.62
N SER A 378 -5.50 10.90 6.28
CA SER A 378 -4.56 10.68 7.37
C SER A 378 -3.32 9.96 6.84
N THR A 379 -2.15 10.57 7.02
CA THR A 379 -0.85 10.09 6.52
C THR A 379 0.21 10.10 7.61
N GLY A 380 1.14 9.16 7.59
CA GLY A 380 2.33 9.19 8.43
C GLY A 380 3.42 10.10 7.86
N ILE A 381 4.12 10.81 8.74
CA ILE A 381 5.36 11.53 8.44
C ILE A 381 6.38 11.20 9.53
N THR A 382 7.54 10.73 9.11
CA THR A 382 8.70 10.49 9.98
C THR A 382 9.72 11.59 9.75
N ASP A 383 10.10 12.29 10.82
CA ASP A 383 11.15 13.30 10.76
C ASP A 383 12.56 12.66 10.82
N LYS A 384 13.58 13.45 10.49
CA LYS A 384 14.99 13.04 10.53
C LYS A 384 15.52 12.76 11.94
N ALA A 385 14.80 13.17 12.98
CA ALA A 385 15.10 12.83 14.36
C ALA A 385 14.51 11.46 14.76
N GLY A 386 13.72 10.84 13.88
CA GLY A 386 13.08 9.53 14.07
C GLY A 386 11.68 9.62 14.70
N ALA A 387 11.14 10.81 14.98
CA ALA A 387 9.78 10.90 15.49
C ALA A 387 8.77 10.76 14.33
N SER A 388 7.81 9.85 14.49
CA SER A 388 6.72 9.65 13.53
C SER A 388 5.42 10.19 14.08
N TYR A 389 4.68 10.91 13.24
CA TYR A 389 3.36 11.42 13.57
C TYR A 389 2.39 11.17 12.43
N ILE A 390 1.13 10.98 12.78
CA ILE A 390 0.03 11.01 11.82
C ILE A 390 -0.38 12.47 11.61
N TYR A 391 -0.53 12.87 10.36
CA TYR A 391 -1.07 14.16 9.96
C TYR A 391 -2.41 13.95 9.30
N ASN A 392 -3.42 14.65 9.81
CA ASN A 392 -4.77 14.66 9.26
C ASN A 392 -4.91 15.89 8.36
N ILE A 393 -5.09 15.66 7.06
CA ILE A 393 -5.13 16.71 6.03
C ILE A 393 -6.58 16.92 5.62
N ASP A 394 -7.11 18.13 5.89
CA ASP A 394 -8.38 18.58 5.36
C ASP A 394 -8.23 18.88 3.86
N ILE A 395 -8.99 18.16 3.04
CA ILE A 395 -8.87 18.21 1.58
C ILE A 395 -9.50 19.48 0.99
N ALA A 396 -10.48 20.08 1.68
CA ALA A 396 -11.12 21.30 1.21
C ALA A 396 -10.25 22.54 1.45
N SER A 397 -9.58 22.62 2.60
CA SER A 397 -8.73 23.74 2.98
C SER A 397 -7.25 23.53 2.69
N ALA A 398 -6.84 22.32 2.27
CA ALA A 398 -5.44 21.91 2.09
C ALA A 398 -4.59 22.24 3.33
N THR A 399 -5.08 21.85 4.51
CA THR A 399 -4.42 22.12 5.79
C THR A 399 -4.22 20.83 6.56
N ALA A 400 -2.98 20.57 6.96
CA ALA A 400 -2.60 19.46 7.80
C ALA A 400 -2.66 19.85 9.28
N THR A 401 -3.14 18.93 10.11
CA THR A 401 -3.06 19.00 11.57
C THR A 401 -2.29 17.79 12.07
N ARG A 402 -1.22 18.02 12.82
CA ARG A 402 -0.46 16.96 13.48
C ARG A 402 -1.32 16.28 14.55
N GLY A 403 -1.38 14.96 14.51
CA GLY A 403 -2.14 14.14 15.44
C GLY A 403 -1.29 13.11 16.18
N LEU A 404 -1.76 11.86 16.21
CA LEU A 404 -1.19 10.76 16.98
C LEU A 404 0.32 10.60 16.72
N GLN A 405 1.11 10.50 17.78
CA GLN A 405 2.53 10.16 17.70
C GLN A 405 2.73 8.64 17.74
N VAL A 406 3.57 8.11 16.84
CA VAL A 406 4.03 6.72 16.85
C VAL A 406 5.51 6.71 17.24
N GLU A 407 5.81 6.25 18.44
CA GLU A 407 7.18 6.17 18.95
C GLU A 407 7.89 4.91 18.46
N GLN A 408 9.17 5.05 18.11
CA GLN A 408 10.08 3.95 17.74
C GLN A 408 9.62 3.14 16.52
N GLY A 409 8.84 3.76 15.63
CA GLY A 409 8.40 3.12 14.39
C GLY A 409 8.16 4.14 13.29
N THR A 410 8.56 3.80 12.06
CA THR A 410 8.19 4.51 10.84
C THR A 410 6.84 3.98 10.37
N ILE A 411 5.87 4.87 10.15
CA ILE A 411 4.50 4.50 9.76
C ILE A 411 4.48 4.12 8.28
N THR A 412 3.96 2.93 7.97
CA THR A 412 3.92 2.39 6.60
C THR A 412 2.51 2.19 6.05
N THR A 413 1.50 2.10 6.91
CA THR A 413 0.09 2.00 6.51
C THR A 413 -0.80 2.50 7.64
N ILE A 414 -1.91 3.14 7.27
CA ILE A 414 -3.01 3.50 8.18
C ILE A 414 -4.30 2.95 7.55
N SER A 415 -5.06 2.18 8.33
CA SER A 415 -6.34 1.60 7.92
C SER A 415 -7.34 1.70 9.06
N ARG A 416 -8.60 1.32 8.80
CA ARG A 416 -9.65 1.25 9.80
C ARG A 416 -10.37 -0.09 9.67
N LEU A 417 -10.68 -0.69 10.81
CA LEU A 417 -11.54 -1.87 10.92
C LEU A 417 -12.68 -1.58 11.89
N ASP A 418 -13.84 -2.16 11.61
CA ASP A 418 -14.96 -2.26 12.52
C ASP A 418 -14.89 -3.60 13.27
N PRO A 419 -15.41 -3.71 14.51
CA PRO A 419 -15.46 -4.99 15.21
C PRO A 419 -16.28 -6.02 14.42
N ALA A 420 -15.82 -7.26 14.38
CA ALA A 420 -16.54 -8.37 13.78
C ALA A 420 -17.89 -8.58 14.49
N GLU A 421 -18.93 -8.90 13.71
CA GLU A 421 -20.28 -9.18 14.20
C GLU A 421 -20.42 -10.51 14.95
#